data_AF-A0A7R7CQ64-F1
#
_entry.id   AF-A0A7R7CQ64-F1
#
_cell.length_a   1.000
_cell.length_b   1.000
_cell.length_c   1.000
_cell.angle_alpha   90.00
_cell.angle_beta   90.00
_cell.angle_gamma   90.00
#
_symmetry.space_group_name_H-M   'P 1'
#
loop_
_entity.id
_entity.type
_entity.pdbx_description
1 polymer ?
#
loop_
_entity_poly.entity_id
_entity_poly.type
_entity_poly.pdbx_seq_one_letter_code
_entity_poly.pdbx_strand_id
1 'polypeptide(L)'
;MALPDILKKNLRLPVVGSPLFIISHPPLVLAQCKAGIVGSFPALNARPEAQLDEWLAEITEDLASHDAANPDRPAAPFAVNQIVHKSNPRLEHDPCA
;
A
#
# COMPACT_ATOMS: atom_id res chain seq x y z
N MET A 1 6.22 -3.62 -23.74
CA MET A 1 5.15 -2.92 -22.99
C MET A 1 5.77 -1.77 -22.21
N ALA A 2 5.13 -0.61 -22.19
CA ALA A 2 5.58 0.52 -21.38
C ALA A 2 5.06 0.38 -19.94
N LEU A 3 5.88 0.74 -18.96
CA LEU A 3 5.46 0.75 -17.55
C LEU A 3 4.33 1.79 -17.33
N PRO A 4 3.31 1.52 -16.49
CA PRO A 4 2.31 2.52 -16.12
C PRO A 4 2.94 3.78 -15.53
N ASP A 5 2.34 4.96 -15.77
CA ASP A 5 2.86 6.25 -15.32
C ASP A 5 3.05 6.34 -13.80
N ILE A 6 2.15 5.71 -13.04
CA ILE A 6 2.21 5.62 -11.57
C ILE A 6 3.50 4.95 -11.07
N LEU A 7 4.07 4.02 -11.85
CA LEU A 7 5.32 3.34 -11.53
C LEU A 7 6.55 4.04 -12.13
N LYS A 8 6.36 5.04 -13.00
CA LYS A 8 7.45 5.80 -13.63
C LYS A 8 7.80 7.08 -12.87
N LYS A 9 6.79 7.80 -12.37
CA LYS A 9 6.95 9.18 -11.90
C LYS A 9 7.34 9.28 -10.43
N ASN A 10 6.86 8.34 -9.61
CA ASN A 10 6.87 8.50 -8.15
C ASN A 10 7.82 7.51 -7.44
N LEU A 11 8.62 6.75 -8.20
CA LEU A 11 9.58 5.80 -7.64
C LEU A 11 11.01 6.36 -7.69
N ARG A 12 11.69 6.37 -6.55
CA ARG A 12 13.13 6.64 -6.46
C ARG A 12 13.94 5.41 -6.88
N LEU A 13 13.45 4.23 -6.54
CA LEU A 13 14.03 2.95 -6.94
C LEU A 13 12.90 2.05 -7.48
N PRO A 14 13.15 1.27 -8.54
CA PRO A 14 12.15 0.39 -9.13
C PRO A 14 11.99 -0.90 -8.30
N VAL A 15 11.61 -0.76 -7.03
CA VAL A 15 11.48 -1.88 -6.09
C VAL A 15 10.17 -1.82 -5.33
N VAL A 16 9.69 -3.01 -4.95
CA VAL A 16 8.48 -3.20 -4.13
C VAL A 16 8.90 -3.87 -2.83
N GLY A 17 8.52 -3.28 -1.70
CA GLY A 17 8.66 -3.93 -0.40
C GLY A 17 7.72 -5.12 -0.34
N SER A 18 8.26 -6.34 -0.16
CA SER A 18 7.43 -7.55 -0.14
C SER A 18 6.37 -7.48 0.96
N PRO A 19 5.13 -7.90 0.69
CA PRO A 19 4.09 -7.96 1.70
C PRO A 19 4.39 -9.10 2.68
N LEU A 20 4.67 -8.76 3.94
CA LEU A 20 5.03 -9.72 4.97
C LEU A 20 3.87 -9.90 5.94
N PHE A 21 3.40 -11.14 6.10
CA PHE A 21 2.38 -11.47 7.09
C PHE A 21 2.86 -11.09 8.50
N ILE A 22 2.00 -10.48 9.32
CA ILE A 22 2.30 -9.99 10.68
C ILE A 22 3.28 -8.79 10.74
N ILE A 23 4.09 -8.55 9.72
CA ILE A 23 5.10 -7.46 9.78
C ILE A 23 4.62 -6.22 9.03
N SER A 24 4.10 -6.36 7.81
CA SER A 24 3.64 -5.24 7.00
C SER A 24 2.35 -4.63 7.55
N HIS A 25 2.49 -3.49 8.24
CA HIS A 25 1.44 -2.65 8.82
C HIS A 25 1.58 -1.21 8.29
N PRO A 26 0.58 -0.32 8.50
CA PRO A 26 0.60 1.03 7.96
C PRO A 26 1.89 1.82 8.22
N PRO A 27 2.52 1.78 9.43
CA PRO A 27 3.78 2.51 9.65
C PRO A 27 4.93 2.08 8.72
N LEU A 28 5.03 0.78 8.43
CA LEU A 28 6.07 0.27 7.53
C LEU A 28 5.77 0.66 6.07
N VAL A 29 4.51 0.52 5.66
CA VAL A 29 4.07 0.85 4.30
C VAL A 29 4.28 2.33 4.04
N LEU A 30 3.88 3.19 4.96
CA LEU A 30 4.08 4.64 4.89
C LEU A 30 5.56 5.01 4.80
N ALA A 31 6.41 4.41 5.63
CA ALA A 31 7.86 4.65 5.57
C ALA A 31 8.47 4.26 4.21
N GLN A 32 8.04 3.12 3.65
CA GLN A 32 8.47 2.66 2.33
C GLN A 32 8.02 3.62 1.22
N CYS A 33 6.74 4.00 1.21
CA CYS A 33 6.17 4.93 0.24
C CYS A 33 6.88 6.30 0.28
N LYS A 34 7.04 6.88 1.47
CA LYS A 34 7.74 8.17 1.69
C LYS A 34 9.23 8.08 1.35
N ALA A 35 9.85 6.91 1.42
CA ALA A 35 11.24 6.69 0.98
C ALA A 35 11.39 6.64 -0.56
N GLY A 36 10.28 6.46 -1.29
CA GLY A 36 10.23 6.40 -2.76
C GLY A 36 10.28 4.99 -3.33
N ILE A 37 9.79 3.99 -2.58
CA ILE A 37 9.60 2.61 -3.09
C ILE A 37 8.16 2.18 -2.85
N VAL A 38 7.66 1.20 -3.61
CA VAL A 38 6.28 0.73 -3.40
C VAL A 38 6.19 0.02 -2.06
N GLY A 39 5.42 0.58 -1.12
CA GLY A 39 5.09 -0.09 0.13
C GLY A 39 3.98 -1.11 -0.08
N SER A 40 4.01 -2.25 0.59
CA SER A 40 2.89 -3.21 0.47
C SER A 40 2.60 -4.02 1.73
N PHE A 41 1.35 -4.45 1.85
CA PHE A 41 0.87 -5.24 2.97
C PHE A 41 -0.16 -6.29 2.53
N PRO A 42 -0.22 -7.48 3.18
CA PRO A 42 -1.32 -8.42 3.02
C PRO A 42 -2.62 -7.86 3.61
N ALA A 43 -3.74 -7.94 2.86
CA ALA A 43 -5.05 -7.58 3.39
C ALA A 43 -5.38 -8.35 4.69
N LEU A 44 -4.97 -9.63 4.75
CA LEU A 44 -5.09 -10.51 5.93
C LEU A 44 -4.45 -9.97 7.23
N ASN A 45 -3.57 -8.98 7.16
CA ASN A 45 -2.96 -8.38 8.36
C ASN A 45 -3.92 -7.45 9.11
N ALA A 46 -4.83 -6.75 8.41
CA ALA A 46 -5.80 -5.86 9.04
C ALA A 46 -6.88 -6.72 9.73
N ARG A 47 -6.91 -6.76 11.06
CA ARG A 47 -7.79 -7.65 11.83
C ARG A 47 -8.45 -6.87 12.98
N PRO A 48 -9.79 -6.84 13.07
CA PRO A 48 -10.79 -7.55 12.25
C PRO A 48 -10.89 -7.04 10.81
N GLU A 49 -11.69 -7.67 9.95
CA GLU A 49 -11.77 -7.36 8.50
C GLU A 49 -12.06 -5.88 8.23
N ALA A 50 -12.94 -5.27 9.02
CA ALA A 50 -13.27 -3.83 8.95
C ALA A 50 -12.05 -2.91 9.15
N GLN A 51 -10.97 -3.40 9.76
CA GLN A 51 -9.73 -2.62 9.93
C GLN A 51 -9.04 -2.33 8.59
N LEU A 52 -9.35 -3.08 7.52
CA LEU A 52 -8.75 -2.82 6.21
C LEU A 52 -9.12 -1.42 5.70
N ASP A 53 -10.39 -1.02 5.83
CA ASP A 53 -10.85 0.31 5.41
C ASP A 53 -10.17 1.42 6.23
N GLU A 54 -9.99 1.21 7.54
CA GLU A 54 -9.26 2.14 8.41
C GLU A 54 -7.80 2.31 7.97
N TRP A 55 -7.12 1.20 7.63
CA TRP A 55 -5.74 1.25 7.13
C TRP A 55 -5.64 1.92 5.77
N LEU A 56 -6.60 1.68 4.87
CA LEU A 56 -6.63 2.33 3.56
C LEU A 56 -6.84 3.84 3.70
N ALA A 57 -7.73 4.26 4.60
CA ALA A 57 -7.92 5.67 4.92
C ALA A 57 -6.65 6.29 5.51
N GLU A 58 -6.06 5.67 6.54
CA GLU A 58 -4.81 6.11 7.16
C GLU A 58 -3.70 6.29 6.12
N ILE A 59 -3.43 5.27 5.31
CA ILE A 59 -2.36 5.32 4.32
C ILE A 59 -2.64 6.40 3.28
N THR A 60 -3.86 6.49 2.77
CA THR A 60 -4.22 7.45 1.71
C THR A 60 -4.11 8.89 2.18
N GLU A 61 -4.66 9.20 3.36
CA GLU A 61 -4.65 10.56 3.93
C GLU A 61 -3.24 11.02 4.29
N ASP A 62 -2.43 10.11 4.82
CA ASP A 62 -1.09 10.41 5.30
C ASP A 62 -0.09 10.56 4.13
N LEU A 63 -0.29 9.81 3.03
CA LEU A 63 0.42 10.03 1.77
C LEU A 63 -0.04 11.31 1.05
N ALA A 64 -1.33 11.62 1.03
CA ALA A 64 -1.82 12.88 0.45
C ALA A 64 -1.23 14.10 1.20
N SER A 65 -1.16 14.02 2.53
CA SER A 65 -0.51 15.04 3.36
C SER A 65 0.99 15.16 3.08
N HIS A 66 1.68 14.03 2.88
CA HIS A 66 3.08 14.03 2.47
C HIS A 66 3.30 14.68 1.10
N ASP A 67 2.48 14.35 0.12
CA ASP A 67 2.57 14.87 -1.25
C ASP A 67 2.31 16.38 -1.29
N ALA A 68 1.33 16.87 -0.53
CA ALA A 68 1.06 18.30 -0.39
C ALA A 68 2.24 19.06 0.24
N ALA A 69 2.94 18.45 1.20
CA ALA A 69 4.11 19.04 1.84
C ALA A 69 5.40 18.90 1.01
N ASN A 70 5.45 17.97 0.05
CA ASN A 70 6.64 17.65 -0.74
C ASN A 70 6.31 17.60 -2.25
N PRO A 71 5.88 18.72 -2.86
CA PRO A 71 5.41 18.73 -4.25
C PRO A 71 6.49 18.30 -5.26
N ASP A 72 7.76 18.56 -4.97
CA ASP A 72 8.90 18.16 -5.83
C ASP A 72 9.28 16.69 -5.68
N ARG A 73 8.80 16.03 -4.62
CA ARG A 73 9.12 14.64 -4.30
C ARG A 73 7.93 13.94 -3.64
N PRO A 74 6.87 13.66 -4.41
CA PRO A 74 5.71 12.92 -3.91
C PRO A 74 6.11 11.50 -3.50
N ALA A 75 5.29 10.90 -2.65
CA ALA A 75 5.44 9.52 -2.21
C ALA A 75 5.22 8.52 -3.35
N ALA A 76 5.89 7.39 -3.22
CA ALA A 76 5.61 6.21 -4.03
C ALA A 76 4.22 5.62 -3.69
N PRO A 77 3.56 4.92 -4.63
CA PRO A 77 2.29 4.28 -4.38
C PRO A 77 2.42 3.11 -3.38
N PHE A 78 1.33 2.75 -2.72
CA PHE A 78 1.24 1.52 -1.95
C PHE A 78 0.51 0.42 -2.74
N ALA A 79 0.64 -0.83 -2.29
CA ALA A 79 -0.04 -1.98 -2.85
C ALA A 79 -0.63 -2.88 -1.75
N VAL A 80 -1.78 -3.49 -2.05
CA VAL A 80 -2.45 -4.45 -1.17
C VAL A 80 -2.33 -5.84 -1.77
N ASN A 81 -1.82 -6.79 -0.98
CA ASN A 81 -1.71 -8.18 -1.39
C ASN A 81 -2.98 -8.95 -0.97
N GLN A 82 -3.76 -9.36 -1.97
CA GLN A 82 -5.02 -10.09 -1.80
C GLN A 82 -4.80 -11.60 -1.86
N ILE A 83 -5.32 -12.32 -0.86
CA ILE A 83 -5.16 -13.78 -0.75
C ILE A 83 -6.37 -14.45 -1.41
N VAL A 84 -6.18 -14.94 -2.64
CA VAL A 84 -7.27 -15.44 -3.50
C VAL A 84 -7.56 -16.93 -3.38
N HIS A 85 -7.01 -17.60 -2.35
CA HIS A 85 -7.31 -19.02 -2.13
C HIS A 85 -8.79 -19.20 -1.79
N LYS A 86 -9.44 -20.22 -2.37
CA LYS A 86 -10.89 -20.45 -2.24
C LYS A 86 -11.40 -20.61 -0.80
N SER A 87 -10.51 -20.98 0.12
CA SER A 87 -10.84 -21.12 1.54
C SER A 87 -10.78 -19.80 2.32
N ASN A 88 -10.47 -18.68 1.66
CA ASN A 88 -10.41 -17.36 2.29
C ASN A 88 -11.78 -16.65 2.11
N PRO A 89 -12.71 -16.76 3.08
CA PRO A 89 -14.02 -16.09 2.98
C PRO A 89 -13.90 -14.56 2.98
N ARG A 90 -12.76 -14.05 3.44
CA ARG A 90 -12.49 -12.64 3.55
C ARG A 90 -12.27 -11.93 2.21
N LEU A 91 -11.90 -12.66 1.15
CA LEU A 91 -11.69 -12.05 -0.17
C LEU A 91 -12.92 -11.28 -0.66
N GLU A 92 -14.13 -11.74 -0.31
CA GLU A 92 -15.39 -11.06 -0.67
C GLU A 92 -15.59 -9.74 0.09
N HIS A 93 -14.92 -9.60 1.24
CA HIS A 93 -14.99 -8.45 2.14
C HIS A 93 -13.81 -7.49 1.96
N ASP A 94 -12.71 -7.93 1.32
CA ASP A 94 -11.55 -7.10 1.01
C ASP A 94 -11.74 -6.50 -0.40
N PRO A 95 -12.27 -5.28 -0.55
CA PRO A 95 -12.49 -4.70 -1.87
C PRO A 95 -11.17 -4.52 -2.62
N CYS A 96 -11.18 -4.78 -3.93
CA CYS A 96 -10.17 -4.24 -4.83
C CYS A 96 -10.44 -2.74 -4.99
N ALA A 97 -9.75 -1.90 -4.23
CA ALA A 97 -9.64 -0.47 -4.49
C ALA A 97 -8.76 -0.21 -5.72
#